data_AF-A0A8J6DQR3-F1
#
_entry.id   AF-A0A8J6DQR3-F1
#
_cell.length_a   1.000
_cell.length_b   1.000
_cell.length_c   1.000
_cell.angle_alpha   90.00
_cell.angle_beta   90.00
_cell.angle_gamma   90.00
#
_symmetry.space_group_name_H-M   'P 1'
#
loop_
_entity.id
_entity.type
_entity.pdbx_description
1 polymer ?
#
loop_
_entity_poly.entity_id
_entity_poly.type
_entity_poly.pdbx_seq_one_letter_code
_entity_poly.pdbx_strand_id
1 'polypeptide(L)'
;ASPPDLYIERFNIALGQYMGALQSIVPLFIYMNKFYIETKLNRDLKDDLIKLFTEHVAEKHICSLMPLLLEAQSTPFQVTPSTMANIVKGLYTLRPEWVQMAPTLFSKFIPNILPPAVESELSEYAAQDQKLQRELIQNGVPRQVSSSDRGICPFPLPVLARLGGYGGLAENKGAGAGVASASFCGNAEAGFRCYGGASSR
;
A
#
# COMPACT_ATOMS: atom_id res chain seq x y z
N ALA A 1 -21.80 -24.24 2.30
CA ALA A 1 -21.05 -23.04 1.90
C ALA A 1 -19.68 -23.10 2.56
N SER A 2 -18.61 -22.71 1.86
CA SER A 2 -17.27 -22.62 2.46
C SER A 2 -17.23 -21.46 3.48
N PRO A 3 -16.41 -21.53 4.53
CA PRO A 3 -16.26 -20.41 5.46
C PRO A 3 -15.77 -19.15 4.72
N PRO A 4 -16.23 -17.96 5.12
CA PRO A 4 -15.93 -16.70 4.42
C PRO A 4 -14.42 -16.41 4.35
N ASP A 5 -13.67 -16.77 5.39
CA ASP A 5 -12.22 -16.55 5.47
C ASP A 5 -11.47 -17.36 4.42
N LEU A 6 -11.90 -18.61 4.22
CA LEU A 6 -11.33 -19.50 3.21
C LEU A 6 -11.62 -18.98 1.79
N TYR A 7 -12.75 -18.29 1.59
CA TYR A 7 -13.08 -17.69 0.30
C TYR A 7 -12.13 -16.52 -0.02
N ILE A 8 -11.89 -15.64 0.96
CA ILE A 8 -10.95 -14.52 0.86
C ILE A 8 -9.54 -15.04 0.55
N GLU A 9 -9.10 -16.07 1.28
CA GLU A 9 -7.76 -16.66 1.10
C GLU A 9 -7.59 -17.30 -0.28
N ARG A 10 -8.59 -18.07 -0.75
CA ARG A 10 -8.57 -18.68 -2.09
C ARG A 10 -8.53 -17.63 -3.19
N PHE A 11 -9.29 -16.54 -3.05
CA PHE A 11 -9.23 -15.44 -3.99
C PHE A 11 -7.85 -14.78 -4.01
N ASN A 12 -7.26 -14.54 -2.83
CA ASN A 12 -5.90 -14.00 -2.73
C ASN A 12 -4.85 -14.88 -3.41
N ILE A 13 -4.92 -16.20 -3.21
CA ILE A 13 -4.02 -17.15 -3.87
C ILE A 13 -4.17 -17.08 -5.39
N ALA A 14 -5.40 -17.15 -5.90
CA ALA A 14 -5.67 -17.09 -7.34
C ALA A 14 -5.20 -15.77 -7.96
N LEU A 15 -5.46 -14.65 -7.28
CA LEU A 15 -5.01 -13.32 -7.69
C LEU A 15 -3.48 -13.23 -7.71
N GLY A 16 -2.81 -13.70 -6.66
CA GLY A 16 -1.36 -13.72 -6.55
C GLY A 16 -0.70 -14.59 -7.62
N GLN A 17 -1.26 -15.77 -7.89
CA GLN A 17 -0.80 -16.65 -8.97
C GLN A 17 -0.93 -15.99 -10.33
N TYR A 18 -2.07 -15.33 -10.59
CA TYR A 18 -2.29 -14.62 -11.84
C TYR A 18 -1.32 -13.45 -12.03
N MET A 19 -1.17 -12.61 -11.01
CA MET A 19 -0.24 -11.48 -11.04
C MET A 19 1.22 -11.95 -11.17
N GLY A 20 1.58 -13.06 -10.53
CA GLY A 20 2.89 -13.69 -10.68
C GLY A 20 3.12 -14.23 -12.10
N ALA A 21 2.12 -14.86 -12.71
CA ALA A 21 2.19 -15.32 -14.10
C ALA A 21 2.33 -14.15 -15.10
N LEU A 22 1.70 -13.00 -14.83
CA LEU A 22 1.89 -11.79 -15.63
C LEU A 22 3.37 -11.35 -15.66
N GLN A 23 4.08 -11.46 -14.53
CA GLN A 23 5.49 -11.08 -14.46
C GLN A 23 6.41 -11.95 -15.32
N SER A 24 6.02 -13.19 -15.64
CA SER A 24 6.81 -14.07 -16.49
C SER A 24 6.38 -14.04 -17.96
N ILE A 25 5.07 -13.96 -18.23
CA ILE A 25 4.55 -13.99 -19.60
C ILE A 25 4.81 -12.70 -20.37
N VAL A 26 4.68 -11.53 -19.74
CA VAL A 26 4.84 -10.24 -20.42
C VAL A 26 6.27 -10.05 -20.95
N PRO A 27 7.34 -10.31 -20.18
CA PRO A 27 8.70 -10.24 -20.70
C PRO A 27 8.99 -11.28 -21.79
N LEU A 28 8.40 -12.47 -21.69
CA LEU A 28 8.59 -13.53 -22.69
C LEU A 28 8.09 -13.09 -24.07
N PHE A 29 6.97 -12.36 -24.11
CA PHE A 29 6.38 -11.84 -25.34
C PHE A 29 6.75 -10.38 -25.62
N ILE A 30 7.82 -9.84 -25.01
CA ILE A 30 8.18 -8.42 -25.16
C ILE A 30 8.37 -8.01 -26.63
N TYR A 31 8.94 -8.90 -27.45
CA TYR A 31 9.11 -8.64 -28.88
C TYR A 31 7.75 -8.54 -29.58
N MET A 32 6.82 -9.47 -29.33
CA MET A 32 5.48 -9.38 -29.90
C MET A 32 4.74 -8.13 -29.40
N ASN A 33 4.86 -7.78 -28.12
CA ASN A 33 4.24 -6.59 -27.56
C ASN A 33 4.75 -5.32 -28.27
N LYS A 34 6.09 -5.16 -28.34
CA LYS A 34 6.72 -3.97 -28.90
C LYS A 34 6.58 -3.83 -30.40
N PHE A 35 6.66 -4.93 -31.16
CA PHE A 35 6.70 -4.86 -32.63
C PHE A 35 5.34 -5.08 -33.29
N TYR A 36 4.40 -5.74 -32.62
CA TYR A 36 3.08 -6.02 -33.19
C TYR A 36 1.95 -5.38 -32.39
N ILE A 37 1.83 -5.66 -31.09
CA ILE A 37 0.65 -5.24 -30.31
C ILE A 37 0.61 -3.71 -30.14
N GLU A 38 1.72 -3.09 -29.72
CA GLU A 38 1.81 -1.64 -29.56
C GLU A 38 1.72 -0.91 -30.90
N THR A 39 2.43 -1.37 -31.94
CA THR A 39 2.54 -0.61 -33.21
C THR A 39 1.37 -0.83 -34.16
N LYS A 40 0.77 -2.02 -34.18
CA LYS A 40 -0.31 -2.38 -35.13
C LYS A 40 -1.69 -2.30 -34.49
N LEU A 41 -1.80 -2.67 -33.20
CA LEU A 41 -3.09 -2.71 -32.50
C LEU A 41 -3.28 -1.51 -31.56
N ASN A 42 -2.22 -0.76 -31.24
CA ASN A 42 -2.22 0.35 -30.28
C ASN A 42 -2.78 -0.08 -28.90
N ARG A 43 -2.32 -1.24 -28.43
CA ARG A 43 -2.67 -1.84 -27.14
C ARG A 43 -1.40 -2.25 -26.39
N ASP A 44 -1.58 -2.67 -25.15
CA ASP A 44 -0.53 -3.30 -24.36
C ASP A 44 -0.97 -4.69 -23.90
N LEU A 45 -0.07 -5.68 -24.05
CA LEU A 45 -0.34 -7.07 -23.69
C LEU A 45 -0.67 -7.25 -22.22
N LYS A 46 0.05 -6.54 -21.32
CA LYS A 46 -0.19 -6.64 -19.88
C LYS A 46 -1.58 -6.10 -19.56
N ASP A 47 -1.96 -4.97 -20.14
CA ASP A 47 -3.28 -4.37 -19.94
C ASP A 47 -4.41 -5.27 -20.49
N ASP A 48 -4.22 -5.88 -21.67
CA ASP A 48 -5.18 -6.81 -22.25
C ASP A 48 -5.36 -8.07 -21.37
N LEU A 49 -4.28 -8.60 -20.80
CA LEU A 49 -4.34 -9.73 -19.87
C LEU A 49 -5.03 -9.32 -18.57
N ILE A 50 -4.65 -8.20 -17.95
CA ILE A 50 -5.32 -7.67 -16.75
C ILE A 50 -6.82 -7.54 -17.00
N LYS A 51 -7.21 -6.95 -18.12
CA LYS A 51 -8.62 -6.82 -18.53
C LYS A 51 -9.32 -8.18 -18.62
N LEU A 52 -8.69 -9.18 -19.23
CA LEU A 52 -9.23 -10.53 -19.36
C LEU A 52 -9.53 -11.15 -17.98
N PHE A 53 -8.62 -11.05 -17.02
CA PHE A 53 -8.85 -11.55 -15.66
C PHE A 53 -9.92 -10.75 -14.92
N THR A 54 -9.93 -9.43 -15.08
CA THR A 54 -10.93 -8.55 -14.48
C THR A 54 -12.34 -8.96 -14.91
N GLU A 55 -12.59 -9.08 -16.21
CA GLU A 55 -13.91 -9.38 -16.78
C GLU A 55 -14.37 -10.82 -16.51
N HIS A 56 -13.46 -11.80 -16.59
CA HIS A 56 -13.85 -13.21 -16.56
C HIS A 56 -13.84 -13.82 -15.16
N VAL A 57 -13.06 -13.25 -14.23
CA VAL A 57 -12.87 -13.78 -12.88
C VAL A 57 -13.29 -12.74 -11.85
N ALA A 58 -12.59 -11.61 -11.76
CA ALA A 58 -12.72 -10.72 -10.61
C ALA A 58 -14.10 -10.05 -10.51
N GLU A 59 -14.71 -9.63 -11.63
CA GLU A 59 -16.05 -9.04 -11.64
C GLU A 59 -17.13 -9.96 -11.05
N LYS A 60 -17.01 -11.27 -11.24
CA LYS A 60 -17.97 -12.25 -10.71
C LYS A 60 -17.87 -12.39 -9.19
N HIS A 61 -16.72 -12.05 -8.63
CA HIS A 61 -16.43 -12.21 -7.21
C HIS A 61 -16.58 -10.91 -6.42
N ILE A 62 -16.56 -9.74 -7.08
CA ILE A 62 -16.48 -8.44 -6.41
C ILE A 62 -17.67 -8.18 -5.47
N CYS A 63 -18.90 -8.49 -5.91
CA CYS A 63 -20.12 -8.24 -5.13
C CYS A 63 -20.18 -9.10 -3.85
N SER A 64 -19.62 -10.32 -3.89
CA SER A 64 -19.52 -11.19 -2.71
C SER A 64 -18.30 -10.89 -1.86
N LEU A 65 -17.18 -10.51 -2.47
CA LEU A 65 -15.91 -10.30 -1.78
C LEU A 65 -15.91 -9.00 -0.97
N MET A 66 -16.43 -7.92 -1.52
CA MET A 66 -16.37 -6.60 -0.89
C MET A 66 -17.04 -6.53 0.51
N PRO A 67 -18.26 -7.06 0.74
CA PRO A 67 -18.84 -7.08 2.08
C PRO A 67 -18.05 -7.97 3.04
N LEU A 68 -17.48 -9.08 2.57
CA LEU A 68 -16.65 -9.96 3.39
C LEU A 68 -15.35 -9.26 3.84
N LEU A 69 -14.74 -8.45 2.98
CA LEU A 69 -13.56 -7.66 3.34
C LEU A 69 -13.88 -6.57 4.37
N LEU A 70 -15.06 -5.96 4.28
CA LEU A 70 -15.53 -4.98 5.27
C LEU A 70 -15.82 -5.63 6.63
N GLU A 71 -16.47 -6.78 6.63
CA GLU A 71 -16.73 -7.56 7.84
C GLU A 71 -15.41 -8.01 8.49
N ALA A 72 -14.52 -8.63 7.71
CA ALA A 72 -13.21 -9.10 8.17
C ALA A 72 -12.34 -7.97 8.74
N GLN A 73 -12.53 -6.72 8.30
CA GLN A 73 -11.84 -5.57 8.87
C GLN A 73 -12.35 -5.18 10.26
N SER A 74 -13.63 -5.42 10.56
CA SER A 74 -14.23 -5.12 11.86
C SER A 74 -13.89 -6.16 12.94
N THR A 75 -13.45 -7.34 12.50
CA THR A 75 -13.13 -8.51 13.33
C THR A 75 -11.62 -8.75 13.37
N PRO A 76 -10.93 -8.38 14.47
CA PRO A 76 -9.49 -8.59 14.56
C PRO A 76 -9.11 -10.08 14.46
N PHE A 77 -7.99 -10.37 13.80
CA PHE A 77 -7.40 -11.71 13.60
C PHE A 77 -8.13 -12.67 12.64
N GLN A 78 -9.30 -12.30 12.10
CA GLN A 78 -10.02 -13.15 11.16
C GLN A 78 -9.29 -13.30 9.81
N VAL A 79 -8.67 -12.22 9.32
CA VAL A 79 -7.83 -12.21 8.12
C VAL A 79 -6.49 -11.57 8.45
N THR A 80 -5.40 -12.15 7.96
CA THR A 80 -4.06 -11.58 8.16
C THR A 80 -3.94 -10.23 7.43
N PRO A 81 -3.34 -9.20 8.06
CA PRO A 81 -3.20 -7.88 7.43
C PRO A 81 -2.49 -7.91 6.07
N SER A 82 -1.55 -8.85 5.87
CA SER A 82 -0.86 -9.07 4.60
C SER A 82 -1.81 -9.54 3.49
N THR A 83 -2.69 -10.49 3.78
CA THR A 83 -3.71 -10.98 2.84
C THR A 83 -4.65 -9.85 2.44
N MET A 84 -5.13 -9.09 3.43
CA MET A 84 -6.00 -7.94 3.18
C MET A 84 -5.31 -6.90 2.27
N ALA A 85 -4.06 -6.53 2.59
CA ALA A 85 -3.29 -5.59 1.79
C ALA A 85 -3.07 -6.08 0.34
N ASN A 86 -2.75 -7.36 0.16
CA ASN A 86 -2.51 -7.95 -1.16
C ASN A 86 -3.79 -7.94 -2.02
N ILE A 87 -4.93 -8.32 -1.44
CA ILE A 87 -6.22 -8.27 -2.12
C ILE A 87 -6.54 -6.83 -2.51
N VAL A 88 -6.48 -5.89 -1.57
CA VAL A 88 -6.83 -4.49 -1.83
C VAL A 88 -5.96 -3.87 -2.93
N LYS A 89 -4.64 -4.08 -2.87
CA LYS A 89 -3.70 -3.61 -3.90
C LYS A 89 -3.93 -4.30 -5.25
N GLY A 90 -4.23 -5.60 -5.24
CA GLY A 90 -4.52 -6.35 -6.46
C GLY A 90 -5.84 -5.92 -7.10
N LEU A 91 -6.90 -5.72 -6.32
CA LEU A 91 -8.18 -5.18 -6.79
C LEU A 91 -8.00 -3.78 -7.41
N TYR A 92 -7.20 -2.91 -6.78
CA TYR A 92 -6.88 -1.60 -7.32
C TYR A 92 -6.11 -1.69 -8.65
N THR A 93 -5.18 -2.64 -8.77
CA THR A 93 -4.43 -2.90 -10.01
C THR A 93 -5.32 -3.41 -11.14
N LEU A 94 -6.31 -4.24 -10.82
CA LEU A 94 -7.27 -4.79 -11.79
C LEU A 94 -8.24 -3.72 -12.30
N ARG A 95 -8.83 -2.94 -11.38
CA ARG A 95 -9.74 -1.85 -11.71
C ARG A 95 -9.80 -0.82 -10.57
N PRO A 96 -9.28 0.41 -10.77
CA PRO A 96 -9.30 1.45 -9.74
C PRO A 96 -10.71 1.97 -9.43
N GLU A 97 -11.67 1.83 -10.35
CA GLU A 97 -13.06 2.25 -10.15
C GLU A 97 -13.76 1.56 -8.97
N TRP A 98 -13.28 0.38 -8.56
CA TRP A 98 -13.83 -0.32 -7.39
C TRP A 98 -13.56 0.37 -6.05
N VAL A 99 -12.65 1.36 -6.02
CA VAL A 99 -12.43 2.20 -4.84
C VAL A 99 -13.72 2.89 -4.40
N GLN A 100 -14.59 3.25 -5.35
CA GLN A 100 -15.87 3.91 -5.04
C GLN A 100 -16.82 3.05 -4.20
N MET A 101 -16.66 1.72 -4.23
CA MET A 101 -17.50 0.81 -3.43
C MET A 101 -17.14 0.85 -1.94
N ALA A 102 -15.86 1.03 -1.61
CA ALA A 102 -15.37 0.96 -0.23
C ALA A 102 -14.15 1.87 -0.01
N PRO A 103 -14.27 3.20 -0.16
CA PRO A 103 -13.14 4.13 -0.17
C PRO A 103 -12.31 4.08 1.12
N THR A 104 -12.96 3.86 2.26
CA THR A 104 -12.32 3.73 3.59
C THR A 104 -11.51 2.43 3.76
N LEU A 105 -11.85 1.39 3.01
CA LEU A 105 -11.11 0.12 3.02
C LEU A 105 -9.83 0.25 2.22
N PHE A 106 -9.90 0.82 1.02
CA PHE A 106 -8.72 1.00 0.17
C PHE A 106 -7.71 1.98 0.80
N SER A 107 -8.18 3.03 1.49
CA SER A 107 -7.30 4.11 1.99
C SER A 107 -6.38 3.67 3.12
N LYS A 108 -6.70 2.56 3.79
CA LYS A 108 -5.84 1.94 4.80
C LYS A 108 -4.61 1.25 4.21
N PHE A 109 -4.66 0.88 2.93
CA PHE A 109 -3.61 0.08 2.28
C PHE A 109 -2.95 0.77 1.08
N ILE A 110 -3.58 1.81 0.54
CA ILE A 110 -3.11 2.57 -0.61
C ILE A 110 -3.12 4.07 -0.26
N PRO A 111 -1.96 4.74 -0.25
CA PRO A 111 -1.91 6.18 0.02
C PRO A 111 -2.53 6.99 -1.13
N ASN A 112 -3.00 8.20 -0.83
CA ASN A 112 -3.43 9.20 -1.81
C ASN A 112 -4.60 8.80 -2.73
N ILE A 113 -5.43 7.82 -2.33
CA ILE A 113 -6.63 7.46 -3.10
C ILE A 113 -7.85 8.33 -2.77
N LEU A 114 -7.84 8.97 -1.60
CA LEU A 114 -8.88 9.91 -1.19
C LEU A 114 -8.42 11.32 -1.54
N PRO A 115 -9.36 12.23 -1.86
CA PRO A 115 -9.02 13.63 -2.06
C PRO A 115 -8.30 14.17 -0.82
N PRO A 116 -7.29 15.04 -1.01
CA PRO A 116 -6.63 15.72 0.10
C PRO A 116 -7.66 16.40 0.99
N ALA A 117 -7.41 16.39 2.30
CA ALA A 117 -8.25 17.10 3.25
C ALA A 117 -8.27 18.60 2.90
N VAL A 118 -9.46 19.20 2.86
CA VAL A 118 -9.65 20.63 2.56
C VAL A 118 -9.74 21.41 3.88
N GLU A 119 -9.27 22.65 3.91
CA GLU A 119 -9.25 23.48 5.14
C GLU A 119 -10.62 23.65 5.79
N SER A 120 -11.71 23.66 5.01
CA SER A 120 -13.07 23.71 5.53
C SER A 120 -13.43 22.51 6.42
N GLU A 121 -12.84 21.34 6.17
CA GLU A 121 -13.06 20.10 6.93
C GLU A 121 -12.29 20.08 8.27
N LEU A 122 -11.35 21.01 8.50
CA LEU A 122 -10.54 21.06 9.73
C LEU A 122 -11.37 21.17 11.00
N SER A 123 -12.47 21.93 10.93
CA SER A 123 -13.38 22.10 12.06
C SER A 123 -14.10 20.78 12.42
N GLU A 124 -14.50 20.00 11.41
CA GLU A 124 -15.11 18.69 11.60
C GLU A 124 -14.12 17.68 12.18
N TYR A 125 -12.87 17.69 11.69
CA TYR A 125 -11.80 16.85 12.26
C TYR A 125 -11.53 17.20 13.73
N ALA A 126 -11.49 18.49 14.08
CA ALA A 126 -11.32 18.92 15.45
C ALA A 126 -12.48 18.45 16.35
N ALA A 127 -13.72 18.50 15.86
CA ALA A 127 -14.89 18.01 16.58
C ALA A 127 -14.87 16.49 16.78
N GLN A 128 -14.47 15.74 15.75
CA GLN A 128 -14.28 14.28 15.82
C GLN A 128 -13.20 13.91 16.84
N ASP A 129 -12.08 14.63 16.84
CA ASP A 129 -10.99 14.38 17.77
C ASP A 129 -11.40 14.69 19.22
N GLN A 130 -12.10 15.80 19.46
CA GLN A 130 -12.67 16.10 20.78
C GLN A 130 -13.69 15.06 21.25
N LYS A 131 -14.43 14.43 20.34
CA LYS A 131 -15.35 13.35 20.67
C LYS A 131 -14.57 12.10 21.09
N LEU A 132 -13.58 11.68 20.30
CA LEU A 132 -12.70 10.55 20.63
C LEU A 132 -11.98 10.75 21.97
N GLN A 133 -11.40 11.95 22.18
CA GLN A 133 -10.74 12.28 23.45
C GLN A 133 -11.69 12.16 24.65
N ARG A 134 -12.95 12.59 24.50
CA ARG A 134 -13.97 12.44 25.57
C ARG A 134 -14.31 10.97 25.83
N GLU A 135 -14.47 10.16 24.78
CA GLU A 135 -14.75 8.72 24.90
C GLU A 135 -13.59 7.97 25.59
N LEU A 136 -12.34 8.30 25.26
CA LEU A 136 -11.16 7.68 25.89
C LEU A 136 -11.04 8.02 27.38
N ILE A 137 -11.34 9.27 27.77
CA ILE A 137 -11.37 9.70 29.18
C ILE A 137 -12.46 8.94 29.94
N GLN A 138 -13.62 8.77 29.31
CA GLN A 138 -14.78 8.10 29.91
C GLN A 138 -14.56 6.58 30.05
N ASN A 139 -13.81 5.97 29.12
CA ASN A 139 -13.43 4.55 29.15
C ASN A 139 -12.17 4.26 29.98
N GLY A 140 -11.66 5.24 30.73
CA GLY A 140 -10.62 5.03 31.74
C GLY A 140 -9.18 4.92 31.20
N VAL A 141 -8.89 5.43 29.99
CA VAL A 141 -7.51 5.56 29.50
C VAL A 141 -6.90 6.82 30.13
N PRO A 142 -6.00 6.73 31.14
CA PRO A 142 -5.49 7.91 31.82
C PRO A 142 -4.59 8.71 30.88
N ARG A 143 -4.80 10.02 30.85
CA ARG A 143 -3.97 11.01 30.15
C ARG A 143 -2.59 11.02 30.82
N GLN A 144 -1.59 10.34 30.27
CA GLN A 144 -0.20 10.61 30.65
C GLN A 144 0.20 11.97 30.06
N VAL A 145 -0.13 13.04 30.78
CA VAL A 145 0.42 14.37 30.53
C VAL A 145 1.69 14.48 31.36
N SER A 146 2.83 14.10 30.77
CA SER A 146 4.12 14.69 31.14
C SER A 146 4.48 15.70 30.07
N SER A 147 4.18 16.96 30.38
CA SER A 147 4.49 18.15 29.61
C SER A 147 6.00 18.33 29.45
N SER A 148 6.53 17.96 28.28
CA SER A 148 7.64 18.63 27.57
C SER A 148 7.93 17.89 26.26
N ASP A 149 6.96 17.79 25.36
CA ASP A 149 7.29 17.63 23.94
C ASP A 149 6.17 18.24 23.08
N ARG A 150 6.53 19.11 22.16
CA ARG A 150 5.56 19.80 21.30
C ARG A 150 5.21 18.86 20.15
N GLY A 151 3.92 18.54 20.02
CA GLY A 151 3.32 18.49 18.69
C GLY A 151 2.92 17.15 18.11
N ILE A 152 2.52 16.16 18.92
CA ILE A 152 1.86 14.97 18.34
C ILE A 152 0.55 14.70 19.11
N CYS A 153 -0.54 15.32 18.64
CA CYS A 153 -1.86 14.78 18.88
C CYS A 153 -1.95 13.48 18.07
N PRO A 154 -2.41 12.34 18.64
CA PRO A 154 -2.68 11.16 17.84
C PRO A 154 -3.85 11.50 16.90
N PHE A 155 -3.53 11.86 15.65
CA PHE A 155 -4.54 12.17 14.66
C PHE A 155 -5.47 10.96 14.48
N PRO A 156 -6.79 11.18 14.38
CA PRO A 156 -7.72 10.09 14.12
C PRO A 156 -7.35 9.42 12.79
N LEU A 157 -7.39 8.08 12.75
CA LEU A 157 -7.11 7.22 11.58
C LEU A 157 -7.58 7.77 10.21
N PRO A 158 -8.76 8.41 10.06
CA PRO A 158 -9.16 9.03 8.79
C PRO A 158 -8.26 10.18 8.32
N VAL A 159 -7.67 10.97 9.23
CA VAL A 159 -6.74 12.07 8.90
C VAL A 159 -5.38 11.49 8.49
N LEU A 160 -4.92 10.45 9.16
CA LEU A 160 -3.65 9.78 8.84
C LEU A 160 -3.68 9.14 7.44
N ALA A 161 -4.84 8.63 7.01
CA ALA A 161 -5.05 8.10 5.66
C ALA A 161 -5.05 9.18 4.56
N ARG A 162 -5.34 10.45 4.91
CA ARG A 162 -5.38 11.59 3.97
C ARG A 162 -4.09 12.43 3.94
N LEU A 163 -3.22 12.29 4.95
CA LEU A 163 -1.98 13.08 5.07
C LEU A 163 -0.73 12.44 4.43
N GLY A 164 -0.85 11.26 3.80
CA GLY A 164 0.19 10.75 2.90
C GLY A 164 1.62 10.74 3.48
N GLY A 165 1.86 9.99 4.56
CA GLY A 165 3.23 9.77 5.02
C GLY A 165 3.36 8.99 6.32
N TYR A 166 3.77 7.73 6.23
CA TYR A 166 4.66 7.10 7.22
C TYR A 166 5.49 6.02 6.53
N GLY A 167 6.76 6.36 6.29
CA GLY A 167 7.82 5.39 6.03
C GLY A 167 8.34 4.79 7.33
N GLY A 168 8.89 3.58 7.21
CA GLY A 168 10.01 3.09 8.03
C GLY A 168 9.70 2.72 9.47
N LEU A 169 9.25 1.48 9.69
CA LEU A 169 9.49 0.77 10.96
C LEU A 169 10.90 0.14 10.90
N ALA A 170 11.91 0.93 11.25
CA ALA A 170 13.05 0.47 12.04
C ALA A 170 12.63 0.67 13.51
N GLU A 171 12.96 -0.13 14.51
CA GLU A 171 14.05 -1.07 14.73
C GLU A 171 13.70 -1.83 16.02
N ASN A 172 14.07 -3.10 16.16
CA ASN A 172 14.81 -3.59 17.35
C ASN A 172 15.08 -5.09 17.29
N LYS A 173 16.35 -5.43 17.07
CA LYS A 173 17.00 -6.57 17.72
C LYS A 173 18.39 -6.12 18.14
N GLY A 174 18.57 -5.94 19.45
CA GLY A 174 19.88 -5.83 20.04
C GLY A 174 20.60 -7.18 20.03
N ALA A 175 21.91 -7.16 19.82
CA ALA A 175 22.92 -7.94 20.53
C ALA A 175 24.29 -7.87 19.83
N GLY A 176 25.31 -7.47 20.58
CA GLY A 176 26.59 -8.20 20.61
C GLY A 176 27.58 -8.00 19.46
N ALA A 177 28.69 -7.35 19.82
CA ALA A 177 30.07 -7.75 19.53
C ALA A 177 30.52 -7.99 18.07
N GLY A 178 31.44 -7.12 17.65
CA GLY A 178 32.74 -7.59 17.18
C GLY A 178 32.97 -7.76 15.67
N VAL A 179 34.19 -7.38 15.32
CA VAL A 179 35.02 -7.86 14.20
C VAL A 179 34.92 -7.12 12.86
N ALA A 180 36.11 -6.72 12.43
CA ALA A 180 36.50 -6.09 11.18
C ALA A 180 36.34 -6.98 9.94
N SER A 181 36.11 -6.34 8.79
CA SER A 181 36.77 -6.58 7.48
C SER A 181 35.94 -5.87 6.41
N ALA A 182 36.47 -4.85 5.73
CA ALA A 182 37.38 -4.94 4.60
C ALA A 182 36.71 -5.48 3.31
N SER A 183 36.38 -4.50 2.46
CA SER A 183 36.77 -4.39 1.05
C SER A 183 36.18 -5.27 -0.05
N PHE A 184 35.97 -4.57 -1.18
CA PHE A 184 36.05 -4.99 -2.60
C PHE A 184 34.79 -5.63 -3.21
N CYS A 185 34.34 -5.29 -4.42
CA CYS A 185 34.90 -4.46 -5.50
C CYS A 185 33.85 -4.17 -6.59
N GLY A 186 34.03 -3.04 -7.30
CA GLY A 186 33.74 -2.81 -8.72
C GLY A 186 32.28 -2.61 -9.16
N ASN A 187 31.96 -1.77 -10.14
CA ASN A 187 32.70 -0.84 -10.99
C ASN A 187 31.69 0.01 -11.79
N ALA A 188 32.17 1.00 -12.55
CA ALA A 188 31.50 1.81 -13.60
C ALA A 188 30.70 3.03 -13.09
N GLU A 189 31.22 4.27 -13.16
CA GLU A 189 31.63 5.13 -14.29
C GLU A 189 30.64 6.30 -14.46
N ALA A 190 31.16 7.43 -14.96
CA ALA A 190 30.52 8.73 -15.20
C ALA A 190 30.28 9.58 -13.93
N GLY A 191 30.87 10.76 -13.75
CA GLY A 191 31.60 11.62 -14.65
C GLY A 191 31.29 13.05 -14.25
N PHE A 192 32.25 13.78 -13.68
CA PHE A 192 32.22 15.24 -13.67
C PHE A 192 33.63 15.80 -13.47
N ARG A 193 34.10 16.50 -14.50
CA ARG A 193 35.31 17.34 -14.47
C ARG A 193 35.08 18.50 -13.52
N CYS A 194 36.02 18.74 -12.59
CA CYS A 194 36.26 20.06 -12.05
C CYS A 194 37.77 20.35 -12.05
N TYR A 195 38.06 21.62 -12.32
CA TYR A 195 39.32 22.22 -12.72
C TYR A 195 40.44 22.10 -11.69
N GLY A 196 41.67 22.04 -12.19
CA GLY A 196 42.89 22.07 -11.38
C GLY A 196 43.25 23.46 -10.84
N GLY A 197 44.16 23.46 -9.85
CA GLY A 197 44.88 24.64 -9.42
C GLY A 197 45.58 24.47 -8.05
N ALA A 198 46.89 24.70 -8.05
CA ALA A 198 47.82 24.95 -6.92
C ALA A 198 48.17 23.74 -6.00
N SER A 199 49.40 23.20 -6.02
CA SER A 199 50.73 23.73 -5.62
C SER A 199 50.98 23.74 -4.11
N SER A 200 51.86 22.82 -3.65
CA SER A 200 53.13 23.10 -2.95
C SER A 200 53.45 22.16 -1.79
N ARG A 201 54.60 21.50 -1.95
CA ARG A 201 55.60 21.00 -0.98
C ARG A 201 55.24 19.84 -0.06
#